data_AF-A0A061IUU2-F1
#
_entry.id   AF-A0A061IUU2-F1
#
_cell.length_a   1.000
_cell.length_b   1.000
_cell.length_c   1.000
_cell.angle_alpha   90.00
_cell.angle_beta   90.00
_cell.angle_gamma   90.00
#
_symmetry.space_group_name_H-M   'P 1'
#
loop_
_entity.id
_entity.type
_entity.pdbx_description
1 polymer ?
#
loop_
_entity_poly.entity_id
_entity_poly.type
_entity_poly.pdbx_seq_one_letter_code
_entity_poly.pdbx_strand_id
1 'polypeptide(L)'
;MFHFSHPLRIAFPVHRDTTKVPRMLKEVGTWLHRQETVDAFRLWCKANCVRGHGNVKVVSSMHYARCLRAARHLRPGQAIITCPHSACFNFLVVAKEMYNLNGAAATHNFPLEVNWMNYDERCKFLRGASMAELVTAGWMCRIASLEESSFVPYMRWLLEDTRGRDGIANGMSKERGENSGLVDHYFSEMATDACEDPETFLENLFRSFAALHLRAVPIEASAIRLFIPGTNFFKTKADDMFVPTLIPLVDAVPQLEDGNHNTVVQYFPYDKSRTNVLVQQCQELLVSEEERRAMEAHLSQEAGDCGWFALRALCPIEDGDHLYLRGVPKLGDAAKESMTVKVMEANRLMNVD
;
A
#
# COMPACT_ATOMS: atom_id res chain seq x y z
N MET A 1 0.01 56.25 0.08
CA MET A 1 -1.09 55.42 -0.42
C MET A 1 -0.53 54.45 -1.45
N PHE A 2 -1.08 53.23 -1.46
CA PHE A 2 -0.78 52.04 -2.28
C PHE A 2 0.36 51.12 -1.79
N HIS A 3 -0.04 50.21 -0.91
CA HIS A 3 0.57 48.89 -0.73
C HIS A 3 0.37 48.06 -2.01
N PHE A 4 1.45 47.62 -2.64
CA PHE A 4 1.41 46.51 -3.59
C PHE A 4 1.85 45.24 -2.87
N SER A 5 0.91 44.31 -2.70
CA SER A 5 1.17 42.93 -2.29
C SER A 5 1.83 42.19 -3.45
N HIS A 6 3.04 41.67 -3.23
CA HIS A 6 3.62 40.69 -4.16
C HIS A 6 2.91 39.35 -3.99
N PRO A 7 2.46 38.69 -5.07
CA PRO A 7 1.97 37.33 -4.99
C PRO A 7 3.14 36.41 -4.65
N LEU A 8 3.04 35.69 -3.53
CA LEU A 8 3.90 34.56 -3.18
C LEU A 8 3.74 33.47 -4.25
N ARG A 9 4.53 33.56 -5.33
CA ARG A 9 4.79 32.42 -6.20
C ARG A 9 5.72 31.48 -5.45
N ILE A 10 5.15 30.43 -4.87
CA ILE A 10 5.89 29.25 -4.43
C ILE A 10 6.44 28.62 -5.72
N ALA A 11 7.70 28.95 -6.03
CA ALA A 11 8.44 28.31 -7.10
C ALA A 11 8.78 26.89 -6.64
N PHE A 12 7.99 25.91 -7.06
CA PHE A 12 8.44 24.53 -7.06
C PHE A 12 9.61 24.42 -8.07
N PRO A 13 10.79 23.96 -7.67
CA PRO A 13 11.87 23.75 -8.62
C PRO A 13 11.50 22.57 -9.52
N VAL A 14 11.18 22.86 -10.77
CA VAL A 14 11.03 21.85 -11.82
C VAL A 14 12.33 21.84 -12.63
N HIS A 15 13.09 20.74 -12.54
CA HIS A 15 13.40 19.85 -13.67
C HIS A 15 14.50 18.84 -13.29
N ARG A 16 14.10 17.58 -13.09
CA ARG A 16 14.95 16.38 -13.22
C ARG A 16 14.55 15.57 -14.46
N ASP A 17 14.14 16.26 -15.52
CA ASP A 17 13.57 15.66 -16.74
C ASP A 17 14.57 14.84 -17.58
N THR A 18 15.80 14.66 -17.13
CA THR A 18 16.89 14.01 -17.90
C THR A 18 17.37 12.67 -17.32
N THR A 19 16.80 12.14 -16.24
CA THR A 19 17.12 10.78 -15.73
C THR A 19 15.90 9.86 -15.75
N LYS A 20 15.05 9.98 -16.76
CA LYS A 20 13.76 9.28 -16.89
C LYS A 20 13.92 7.75 -16.83
N VAL A 21 13.65 7.19 -15.66
CA VAL A 21 13.12 5.83 -15.50
C VAL A 21 11.82 5.72 -16.33
N PRO A 22 11.50 4.57 -16.94
CA PRO A 22 10.37 4.49 -17.86
C PRO A 22 9.10 5.01 -17.19
N ARG A 23 8.52 6.09 -17.75
CA ARG A 23 7.12 6.41 -17.47
C ARG A 23 6.31 5.18 -17.87
N MET A 24 5.67 4.53 -16.91
CA MET A 24 4.57 3.61 -17.22
C MET A 24 3.44 4.43 -17.82
N LEU A 25 3.54 4.69 -19.12
CA LEU A 25 2.60 5.55 -19.86
C LEU A 25 1.21 4.92 -19.98
N LYS A 26 1.09 3.61 -19.73
CA LYS A 26 -0.18 2.88 -19.73
C LYS A 26 -0.13 1.73 -18.73
N GLU A 27 -1.06 1.77 -17.80
CA GLU A 27 -1.36 0.74 -16.82
C GLU A 27 -2.08 -0.46 -17.47
N VAL A 28 -1.50 -1.01 -18.53
CA VAL A 28 -2.08 -2.15 -19.26
C VAL A 28 -2.00 -3.38 -18.36
N GLY A 29 -3.13 -4.04 -18.17
CA GLY A 29 -3.28 -5.27 -17.41
C GLY A 29 -4.68 -5.83 -17.57
N THR A 30 -4.88 -7.02 -17.01
CA THR A 30 -6.14 -7.75 -17.02
C THR A 30 -6.56 -7.98 -15.59
N TRP A 31 -7.86 -7.84 -15.32
CA TRP A 31 -8.43 -8.38 -14.09
C TRP A 31 -8.81 -9.82 -14.35
N LEU A 32 -8.08 -10.75 -13.74
CA LEU A 32 -8.26 -12.20 -13.93
C LEU A 32 -9.58 -12.73 -13.38
N HIS A 33 -10.30 -11.89 -12.60
CA HIS A 33 -11.64 -12.08 -12.07
C HIS A 33 -12.03 -13.53 -11.76
N ARG A 34 -11.96 -13.91 -10.48
CA ARG A 34 -12.60 -15.13 -9.98
C ARG A 34 -13.69 -14.76 -8.99
N GLN A 35 -14.92 -15.18 -9.27
CA GLN A 35 -16.09 -14.86 -8.44
C GLN A 35 -15.86 -15.22 -6.96
N GLU A 36 -15.26 -16.38 -6.71
CA GLU A 36 -14.90 -16.86 -5.37
C GLU A 36 -13.95 -15.88 -4.63
N THR A 37 -12.97 -15.31 -5.33
CA THR A 37 -12.04 -14.34 -4.74
C THR A 37 -12.74 -13.03 -4.43
N VAL A 38 -13.63 -12.57 -5.32
CA VAL A 38 -14.44 -11.36 -5.10
C VAL A 38 -15.35 -11.53 -3.89
N ASP A 39 -16.01 -12.67 -3.75
CA ASP A 39 -16.93 -12.92 -2.65
C ASP A 39 -16.20 -13.11 -1.32
N ALA A 40 -15.07 -13.83 -1.31
CA ALA A 40 -14.19 -13.93 -0.15
C ALA A 40 -13.66 -12.56 0.29
N PHE A 41 -13.24 -11.71 -0.65
CA PHE A 41 -12.77 -10.37 -0.36
C PHE A 41 -13.88 -9.46 0.17
N ARG A 42 -15.11 -9.55 -0.36
CA ARG A 42 -16.26 -8.80 0.17
C ARG A 42 -16.61 -9.21 1.59
N LEU A 43 -16.59 -10.51 1.88
CA LEU A 43 -16.81 -11.02 3.23
C LEU A 43 -15.73 -10.52 4.19
N TRP A 44 -14.47 -10.57 3.75
CA TRP A 44 -13.32 -10.06 4.50
C TRP A 44 -13.43 -8.55 4.76
N CYS A 45 -13.81 -7.74 3.76
CA CYS A 45 -14.05 -6.32 3.93
C CYS A 45 -15.14 -6.06 4.98
N LYS A 46 -16.24 -6.82 4.94
CA LYS A 46 -17.33 -6.69 5.92
C LYS A 46 -16.86 -7.01 7.34
N ALA A 47 -16.03 -8.04 7.50
CA ALA A 47 -15.48 -8.47 8.79
C ALA A 47 -14.45 -7.48 9.36
N ASN A 48 -13.67 -6.82 8.49
CA ASN A 48 -12.64 -5.86 8.88
C ASN A 48 -13.11 -4.40 8.78
N CYS A 49 -14.42 -4.17 8.73
CA CYS A 49 -15.04 -2.84 8.64
C CYS A 49 -14.53 -1.95 7.51
N VAL A 50 -14.09 -2.54 6.40
CA VAL A 50 -13.79 -1.81 5.15
C VAL A 50 -15.11 -1.55 4.43
N ARG A 51 -15.47 -0.27 4.26
CA ARG A 51 -16.78 0.15 3.76
C ARG A 51 -16.65 1.06 2.56
N GLY A 52 -17.36 0.73 1.48
CA GLY A 52 -17.55 1.62 0.33
C GLY A 52 -18.86 2.41 0.36
N HIS A 53 -19.67 2.31 1.42
CA HIS A 53 -20.90 3.11 1.66
C HIS A 53 -21.94 3.14 0.51
N GLY A 54 -21.94 2.12 -0.36
CA GLY A 54 -22.72 2.14 -1.61
C GLY A 54 -22.32 3.26 -2.57
N ASN A 55 -21.16 3.88 -2.38
CA ASN A 55 -20.62 4.98 -3.17
C ASN A 55 -19.83 4.53 -4.38
N VAL A 56 -19.43 3.27 -4.46
CA VAL A 56 -18.49 2.79 -5.48
C VAL A 56 -18.99 1.56 -6.22
N LYS A 57 -18.70 1.50 -7.52
CA LYS A 57 -18.81 0.33 -8.39
C LYS A 57 -17.41 -0.07 -8.83
N VAL A 58 -17.04 -1.34 -8.64
CA VAL A 58 -15.80 -1.89 -9.20
C VAL A 58 -16.04 -2.22 -10.67
N VAL A 59 -15.20 -1.71 -11.55
CA VAL A 59 -15.29 -1.92 -13.00
C VAL A 59 -13.91 -2.18 -13.59
N SER A 60 -13.86 -2.62 -14.84
CA SER A 60 -12.67 -2.59 -15.68
C SER A 60 -12.84 -1.55 -16.79
N SER A 61 -11.73 -1.08 -17.35
CA SER A 61 -11.74 -0.16 -18.49
C SER A 61 -10.63 -0.50 -19.47
N MET A 62 -10.59 0.16 -20.63
CA MET A 62 -9.50 0.00 -21.59
C MET A 62 -8.12 0.44 -21.06
N HIS A 63 -8.08 1.17 -19.94
CA HIS A 63 -6.84 1.69 -19.35
C HIS A 63 -6.48 1.06 -18.01
N TYR A 64 -7.46 0.45 -17.33
CA TYR A 64 -7.30 -0.06 -15.98
C TYR A 64 -7.97 -1.43 -15.87
N ALA A 65 -7.18 -2.44 -15.51
CA ALA A 65 -7.65 -3.79 -15.24
C ALA A 65 -8.80 -3.78 -14.22
N ARG A 66 -8.60 -3.06 -13.11
CA ARG A 66 -9.60 -2.82 -12.09
C ARG A 66 -9.56 -1.35 -11.66
N CYS A 67 -10.71 -0.68 -11.69
CA CYS A 67 -10.88 0.68 -11.22
C CYS A 67 -12.22 0.90 -10.53
N LEU A 68 -12.38 2.06 -9.87
CA LEU A 68 -13.62 2.44 -9.21
C LEU A 68 -14.33 3.57 -9.95
N ARG A 69 -15.66 3.46 -10.03
CA ARG A 69 -16.56 4.54 -10.41
C ARG A 69 -17.48 4.91 -9.27
N ALA A 70 -17.89 6.16 -9.22
CA ALA A 70 -18.95 6.60 -8.34
C ALA A 70 -20.26 5.88 -8.70
N ALA A 71 -20.94 5.35 -7.69
CA ALA A 71 -22.23 4.66 -7.83
C ALA A 71 -23.43 5.60 -7.71
N ARG A 72 -23.17 6.84 -7.27
CA ARG A 72 -24.11 7.94 -7.04
C ARG A 72 -23.33 9.24 -7.01
N HIS A 73 -24.04 10.37 -7.03
CA HIS A 73 -23.44 11.68 -6.79
C HIS A 73 -22.78 11.76 -5.40
N LEU A 74 -21.54 12.26 -5.35
CA LEU A 74 -20.74 12.43 -4.13
C LEU A 74 -20.41 13.90 -3.91
N ARG A 75 -20.64 14.37 -2.68
CA ARG A 75 -20.41 15.77 -2.31
C ARG A 75 -18.94 16.01 -1.94
N PRO A 76 -18.42 17.23 -2.12
CA PRO A 76 -17.11 17.60 -1.59
C PRO A 76 -16.97 17.25 -0.11
N GLY A 77 -15.84 16.64 0.25
CA GLY A 77 -15.52 16.24 1.62
C GLY A 77 -16.16 14.94 2.09
N GLN A 78 -17.16 14.39 1.38
CA GLN A 78 -17.83 13.14 1.74
C GLN A 78 -16.86 11.96 1.73
N ALA A 79 -16.96 11.07 2.72
CA ALA A 79 -16.27 9.79 2.70
C ALA A 79 -16.85 8.87 1.62
N ILE A 80 -15.99 8.41 0.73
CA ILE A 80 -16.27 7.48 -0.35
C ILE A 80 -16.04 6.05 0.14
N ILE A 81 -14.86 5.80 0.72
CA ILE A 81 -14.43 4.54 1.32
C ILE A 81 -13.88 4.84 2.70
N THR A 82 -14.16 3.99 3.68
CA THR A 82 -13.53 4.02 5.00
C THR A 82 -12.91 2.67 5.33
N CYS A 83 -11.77 2.71 6.01
CA CYS A 83 -10.97 1.52 6.31
C CYS A 83 -10.24 1.71 7.65
N PRO A 84 -10.43 0.84 8.65
CA PRO A 84 -9.60 0.82 9.85
C PRO A 84 -8.12 0.64 9.49
N HIS A 85 -7.22 1.23 10.29
CA HIS A 85 -5.78 1.09 10.03
C HIS A 85 -5.31 -0.38 10.14
N SER A 86 -5.95 -1.18 10.99
CA SER A 86 -5.67 -2.61 11.18
C SER A 86 -5.95 -3.47 9.94
N ALA A 87 -6.80 -3.01 9.03
CA ALA A 87 -7.08 -3.67 7.76
C ALA A 87 -6.10 -3.27 6.64
N CYS A 88 -5.21 -2.30 6.88
CA CYS A 88 -4.22 -1.87 5.90
C CYS A 88 -2.97 -2.75 5.94
N PHE A 89 -2.24 -2.81 4.84
CA PHE A 89 -1.05 -3.65 4.72
C PHE A 89 0.17 -2.84 4.26
N ASN A 90 1.28 -2.97 4.98
CA ASN A 90 2.57 -2.32 4.68
C ASN A 90 3.72 -3.11 5.31
N PHE A 91 4.96 -2.65 5.09
CA PHE A 91 6.14 -3.35 5.61
C PHE A 91 6.20 -3.42 7.15
N LEU A 92 5.54 -2.51 7.88
CA LEU A 92 5.49 -2.56 9.35
C LEU A 92 4.57 -3.68 9.84
N VAL A 93 3.47 -3.93 9.11
CA VAL A 93 2.61 -5.12 9.33
C VAL A 93 3.42 -6.38 9.09
N VAL A 94 4.15 -6.45 7.98
CA VAL A 94 5.03 -7.59 7.66
C VAL A 94 6.08 -7.81 8.74
N ALA A 95 6.78 -6.75 9.16
CA ALA A 95 7.78 -6.86 10.23
C ALA A 95 7.15 -7.38 11.54
N LYS A 96 5.94 -6.93 11.88
CA LYS A 96 5.22 -7.42 13.06
C LYS A 96 4.84 -8.90 12.96
N GLU A 97 4.36 -9.36 11.80
CA GLU A 97 4.01 -10.77 11.58
C GLU A 97 5.27 -11.66 11.54
N MET A 98 6.35 -11.21 10.92
CA MET A 98 7.63 -11.93 10.85
C MET A 98 8.29 -12.15 12.21
N TYR A 99 8.25 -11.13 13.07
CA TYR A 99 9.00 -11.12 14.34
C TYR A 99 8.11 -11.25 15.57
N ASN A 100 6.84 -11.62 15.37
CA ASN A 100 5.78 -11.88 16.36
C ASN A 100 6.09 -11.41 17.81
N LEU A 101 5.97 -10.11 18.05
CA LEU A 101 6.42 -9.43 19.27
C LEU A 101 5.61 -9.75 20.56
N ASN A 102 4.57 -10.58 20.47
CA ASN A 102 3.64 -10.88 21.58
C ASN A 102 3.44 -12.39 21.85
N GLY A 103 4.22 -13.29 21.22
CA GLY A 103 4.10 -14.73 21.42
C GLY A 103 5.39 -15.34 21.99
N ALA A 104 5.28 -16.17 23.03
CA ALA A 104 6.40 -16.96 23.59
C ALA A 104 6.92 -18.08 22.66
N ALA A 105 6.60 -18.00 21.37
CA ALA A 105 7.02 -18.95 20.35
C ALA A 105 7.56 -18.15 19.17
N ALA A 106 8.87 -18.23 18.97
CA ALA A 106 9.50 -17.88 17.70
C ALA A 106 8.97 -18.87 16.66
N THR A 107 7.89 -18.52 15.98
CA THR A 107 7.38 -19.29 14.86
C THR A 107 7.26 -18.36 13.68
N HIS A 108 7.52 -18.88 12.49
CA HIS A 108 7.57 -18.16 11.20
C HIS A 108 8.96 -17.65 10.81
N ASN A 109 9.94 -18.56 10.86
CA ASN A 109 10.92 -18.58 9.79
C ASN A 109 10.12 -18.72 8.47
N PHE A 110 10.05 -17.64 7.69
CA PHE A 110 10.06 -17.80 6.24
C PHE A 110 11.10 -18.91 5.96
N PRO A 111 10.85 -19.96 5.16
CA PRO A 111 11.77 -21.11 4.98
C PRO A 111 13.11 -20.74 4.32
N LEU A 112 13.42 -19.46 4.33
CA LEU A 112 14.48 -18.77 3.68
C LEU A 112 14.75 -17.59 4.62
N GLU A 113 15.70 -17.76 5.56
CA GLU A 113 16.63 -16.67 5.85
C GLU A 113 17.38 -16.36 4.54
N VAL A 114 16.69 -15.93 3.48
CA VAL A 114 17.43 -15.47 2.33
C VAL A 114 18.06 -14.19 2.80
N ASN A 115 19.37 -14.23 2.77
CA ASN A 115 20.25 -13.12 3.02
C ASN A 115 20.11 -12.10 1.85
N TRP A 116 18.89 -11.60 1.60
CA TRP A 116 18.58 -10.60 0.56
C TRP A 116 19.41 -9.33 0.76
N MET A 117 19.74 -9.02 2.01
CA MET A 117 20.60 -7.91 2.39
C MET A 117 22.06 -8.09 1.95
N ASN A 118 22.53 -9.32 1.75
CA ASN A 118 23.82 -9.58 1.09
C ASN A 118 23.79 -9.37 -0.43
N TYR A 119 22.60 -9.29 -1.04
CA TYR A 119 22.46 -9.01 -2.48
C TYR A 119 22.35 -7.51 -2.78
N ASP A 120 22.11 -6.65 -1.79
CA ASP A 120 22.16 -5.18 -1.93
C ASP A 120 23.58 -4.68 -2.29
N GLU A 121 24.60 -5.41 -1.86
CA GLU A 121 25.99 -5.18 -2.28
C GLU A 121 26.29 -5.68 -3.70
N ARG A 122 25.56 -6.71 -4.17
CA ARG A 122 25.82 -7.43 -5.43
C ARG A 122 25.00 -6.92 -6.62
N CYS A 123 23.85 -6.30 -6.35
CA CYS A 123 22.88 -5.87 -7.36
C CYS A 123 22.59 -4.37 -7.24
N LYS A 124 23.47 -3.52 -7.80
CA LYS A 124 23.37 -2.04 -7.73
C LYS A 124 22.02 -1.44 -8.15
N PHE A 125 21.20 -2.19 -8.89
CA PHE A 125 19.86 -1.79 -9.36
C PHE A 125 18.75 -2.06 -8.33
N LEU A 126 18.92 -3.02 -7.39
CA LEU A 126 18.00 -3.22 -6.27
C LEU A 126 18.11 -2.10 -5.23
N ARG A 127 19.16 -1.28 -5.26
CA ARG A 127 19.28 -0.09 -4.40
C ARG A 127 18.11 0.90 -4.55
N GLY A 128 17.36 0.84 -5.65
CA GLY A 128 16.15 1.64 -5.89
C GLY A 128 14.83 0.91 -5.62
N ALA A 129 14.84 -0.42 -5.49
CA ALA A 129 13.70 -1.20 -5.00
C ALA A 129 13.98 -1.46 -3.53
N SER A 130 13.46 -0.60 -2.66
CA SER A 130 13.80 -0.64 -1.24
C SER A 130 13.66 -2.06 -0.69
N MET A 131 14.59 -2.52 0.16
CA MET A 131 14.51 -3.87 0.74
C MET A 131 13.14 -4.18 1.37
N ALA A 132 12.43 -3.15 1.82
CA ALA A 132 11.05 -3.22 2.26
C ALA A 132 10.05 -3.63 1.18
N GLU A 133 10.17 -3.15 -0.04
CA GLU A 133 9.29 -3.56 -1.15
C GLU A 133 9.49 -5.03 -1.50
N LEU A 134 10.75 -5.51 -1.59
CA LEU A 134 11.02 -6.92 -1.88
C LEU A 134 10.51 -7.83 -0.77
N VAL A 135 10.79 -7.49 0.49
CA VAL A 135 10.31 -8.29 1.63
C VAL A 135 8.77 -8.26 1.72
N THR A 136 8.15 -7.10 1.50
CA THR A 136 6.69 -7.00 1.48
C THR A 136 6.11 -7.83 0.35
N ALA A 137 6.67 -7.76 -0.86
CA ALA A 137 6.23 -8.55 -2.02
C ALA A 137 6.41 -10.07 -1.79
N GLY A 138 7.54 -10.48 -1.23
CA GLY A 138 7.78 -11.88 -0.86
C GLY A 138 6.81 -12.38 0.21
N TRP A 139 6.47 -11.54 1.19
CA TRP A 139 5.47 -11.86 2.20
C TRP A 139 4.06 -11.98 1.61
N MET A 140 3.70 -11.13 0.66
CA MET A 140 2.44 -11.26 -0.09
C MET A 140 2.35 -12.61 -0.83
N CYS A 141 3.45 -13.07 -1.46
CA CYS A 141 3.51 -14.39 -2.08
C CYS A 141 3.29 -15.51 -1.05
N ARG A 142 3.95 -15.43 0.11
CA ARG A 142 3.79 -16.40 1.19
C ARG A 142 2.35 -16.48 1.68
N ILE A 143 1.71 -15.33 1.93
CA ILE A 143 0.30 -15.30 2.34
C ILE A 143 -0.57 -15.97 1.28
N ALA A 144 -0.33 -15.68 0.00
CA ALA A 144 -1.10 -16.27 -1.10
C ALA A 144 -0.92 -17.80 -1.22
N SER A 145 0.27 -18.32 -0.88
CA SER A 145 0.62 -19.74 -0.99
C SER A 145 0.27 -20.57 0.24
N LEU A 146 0.55 -20.08 1.45
CA LEU A 146 0.39 -20.84 2.70
C LEU A 146 -0.95 -20.61 3.40
N GLU A 147 -1.66 -19.55 3.01
CA GLU A 147 -2.97 -19.19 3.55
C GLU A 147 -3.02 -18.99 5.09
N GLU A 148 -1.89 -18.66 5.71
CA GLU A 148 -1.73 -18.61 7.16
C GLU A 148 -2.06 -17.24 7.81
N SER A 149 -2.28 -16.19 7.00
CA SER A 149 -2.59 -14.84 7.48
C SER A 149 -4.07 -14.50 7.32
N SER A 150 -4.60 -13.64 8.19
CA SER A 150 -5.95 -13.09 8.01
C SER A 150 -6.10 -12.28 6.72
N PHE A 151 -4.98 -11.82 6.12
CA PHE A 151 -4.95 -11.05 4.88
C PHE A 151 -5.15 -11.88 3.61
N VAL A 152 -5.29 -13.21 3.68
CA VAL A 152 -5.41 -14.08 2.50
C VAL A 152 -6.45 -13.61 1.47
N PRO A 153 -7.70 -13.29 1.85
CA PRO A 153 -8.69 -12.82 0.88
C PRO A 153 -8.28 -11.50 0.22
N TYR A 154 -7.60 -10.62 0.96
CA TYR A 154 -7.10 -9.36 0.44
C TYR A 154 -5.91 -9.54 -0.51
N MET A 155 -4.96 -10.42 -0.18
CA MET A 155 -3.81 -10.71 -1.04
C MET A 155 -4.25 -11.35 -2.35
N ARG A 156 -5.16 -12.33 -2.30
CA ARG A 156 -5.75 -12.92 -3.51
C ARG A 156 -6.43 -11.87 -4.38
N TRP A 157 -7.22 -10.98 -3.77
CA TRP A 157 -7.83 -9.85 -4.46
C TRP A 157 -6.79 -8.95 -5.15
N LEU A 158 -5.68 -8.61 -4.49
CA LEU A 158 -4.63 -7.78 -5.09
C LEU A 158 -3.96 -8.47 -6.29
N LEU A 159 -3.69 -9.77 -6.17
CA LEU A 159 -2.99 -10.57 -7.18
C LEU A 159 -3.85 -10.95 -8.41
N GLU A 160 -5.15 -10.71 -8.39
CA GLU A 160 -6.00 -10.83 -9.59
C GLU A 160 -5.84 -9.67 -10.57
N ASP A 161 -5.37 -8.52 -10.10
CA ASP A 161 -5.15 -7.34 -10.94
C ASP A 161 -3.69 -7.38 -11.41
N THR A 162 -3.48 -7.57 -12.72
CA THR A 162 -2.14 -7.68 -13.32
C THR A 162 -1.56 -6.34 -13.78
N ARG A 163 -2.25 -5.23 -13.51
CA ARG A 163 -1.84 -3.88 -13.90
C ARG A 163 -0.41 -3.58 -13.48
N GLY A 164 0.42 -3.21 -14.46
CA GLY A 164 1.83 -2.88 -14.27
C GLY A 164 2.76 -4.08 -14.15
N ARG A 165 2.26 -5.33 -14.09
CA ARG A 165 3.11 -6.53 -13.99
C ARG A 165 4.11 -6.61 -15.13
N ASP A 166 3.63 -6.47 -16.37
CA ASP A 166 4.50 -6.46 -17.55
C ASP A 166 5.48 -5.29 -17.52
N GLY A 167 5.05 -4.13 -17.04
CA GLY A 167 5.91 -2.94 -16.90
C GLY A 167 7.04 -3.15 -15.90
N ILE A 168 6.73 -3.79 -14.76
CA ILE A 168 7.70 -4.15 -13.72
C ILE A 168 8.65 -5.24 -14.22
N ALA A 169 8.13 -6.32 -14.78
CA ALA A 169 8.94 -7.41 -15.33
C ALA A 169 9.86 -6.92 -16.46
N ASN A 170 9.32 -6.12 -17.41
CA ASN A 170 10.10 -5.56 -18.51
C ASN A 170 11.00 -4.40 -18.09
N GLY A 171 10.61 -3.58 -17.12
CA GLY A 171 11.43 -2.50 -16.57
C GLY A 171 12.65 -3.06 -15.87
N MET A 172 12.42 -4.06 -15.02
CA MET A 172 13.50 -4.88 -14.48
C MET A 172 14.30 -5.60 -15.55
N SER A 173 13.78 -5.77 -16.78
CA SER A 173 14.46 -6.33 -17.98
C SER A 173 15.27 -5.32 -18.81
N LYS A 174 14.79 -4.09 -18.95
CA LYS A 174 15.45 -3.04 -19.76
C LYS A 174 16.54 -2.29 -19.01
N GLU A 175 16.44 -2.20 -17.68
CA GLU A 175 17.54 -1.69 -16.84
C GLU A 175 18.70 -2.69 -16.71
N ARG A 176 18.60 -3.87 -17.35
CA ARG A 176 19.51 -4.99 -17.15
C ARG A 176 20.87 -4.91 -17.86
N GLY A 177 21.08 -4.08 -18.88
CA GLY A 177 22.39 -3.98 -19.56
C GLY A 177 23.12 -5.34 -19.74
N GLU A 178 24.41 -5.40 -19.40
CA GLU A 178 25.24 -6.62 -19.46
C GLU A 178 25.05 -7.62 -18.30
N ASN A 179 24.28 -7.27 -17.24
CA ASN A 179 24.14 -8.09 -16.02
C ASN A 179 22.77 -8.78 -15.89
N SER A 180 21.97 -8.79 -16.95
CA SER A 180 20.61 -9.38 -16.99
C SER A 180 20.54 -10.81 -16.49
N GLY A 181 21.49 -11.64 -16.95
CA GLY A 181 21.54 -13.06 -16.62
C GLY A 181 21.71 -13.33 -15.13
N LEU A 182 22.39 -12.44 -14.38
CA LEU A 182 22.62 -12.62 -12.95
C LEU A 182 21.36 -12.33 -12.12
N VAL A 183 20.58 -11.33 -12.53
CA VAL A 183 19.32 -10.93 -11.85
C VAL A 183 18.24 -11.97 -12.08
N ASP A 184 18.09 -12.40 -13.34
CA ASP A 184 17.15 -13.47 -13.69
C ASP A 184 17.56 -14.78 -13.01
N HIS A 185 18.86 -15.10 -12.98
CA HIS A 185 19.38 -16.23 -12.22
C HIS A 185 19.02 -16.15 -10.74
N TYR A 186 19.22 -15.00 -10.08
CA TYR A 186 18.82 -14.85 -8.68
C TYR A 186 17.32 -15.02 -8.49
N PHE A 187 16.47 -14.36 -9.29
CA PHE A 187 15.01 -14.53 -9.19
C PHE A 187 14.58 -15.99 -9.41
N SER A 188 15.20 -16.69 -10.36
CA SER A 188 14.98 -18.11 -10.60
C SER A 188 15.47 -18.98 -9.44
N GLU A 189 16.63 -18.69 -8.85
CA GLU A 189 17.13 -19.37 -7.66
C GLU A 189 16.17 -19.19 -6.48
N MET A 190 15.73 -17.96 -6.18
CA MET A 190 14.74 -17.75 -5.10
C MET A 190 13.46 -18.51 -5.35
N ALA A 191 12.97 -18.49 -6.59
CA ALA A 191 11.71 -19.14 -6.92
C ALA A 191 11.83 -20.66 -6.80
N THR A 192 13.00 -21.23 -7.13
CA THR A 192 13.30 -22.65 -6.98
C THR A 192 13.45 -23.05 -5.52
N ASP A 193 14.08 -22.20 -4.70
CA ASP A 193 14.27 -22.45 -3.28
C ASP A 193 12.98 -22.24 -2.46
N ALA A 194 12.13 -21.30 -2.88
CA ALA A 194 10.96 -20.88 -2.11
C ALA A 194 9.74 -21.79 -2.31
N CYS A 195 9.60 -22.45 -3.47
CA CYS A 195 8.41 -23.25 -3.78
C CYS A 195 8.62 -24.30 -4.86
N GLU A 196 7.69 -25.26 -4.93
CA GLU A 196 7.64 -26.30 -5.96
C GLU A 196 7.27 -25.78 -7.36
N ASP A 197 6.61 -24.61 -7.46
CA ASP A 197 6.21 -23.98 -8.73
C ASP A 197 6.81 -22.56 -8.87
N PRO A 198 8.06 -22.48 -9.38
CA PRO A 198 8.78 -21.21 -9.53
C PRO A 198 8.07 -20.19 -10.43
N GLU A 199 7.33 -20.64 -11.44
CA GLU A 199 6.66 -19.75 -12.40
C GLU A 199 5.49 -19.02 -11.73
N THR A 200 4.68 -19.75 -10.97
CA THR A 200 3.58 -19.17 -10.19
C THR A 200 4.10 -18.20 -9.12
N PHE A 201 5.22 -18.52 -8.48
CA PHE A 201 5.85 -17.63 -7.51
C PHE A 201 6.33 -16.33 -8.14
N LEU A 202 7.05 -16.39 -9.26
CA LEU A 202 7.55 -15.20 -9.96
C LEU A 202 6.41 -14.31 -10.48
N GLU A 203 5.34 -14.92 -11.01
CA GLU A 203 4.16 -14.18 -11.45
C GLU A 203 3.51 -13.43 -10.27
N ASN A 204 3.34 -14.09 -9.12
CA ASN A 204 2.80 -13.45 -7.92
C ASN A 204 3.75 -12.37 -7.36
N LEU A 205 5.06 -12.58 -7.44
CA LEU A 205 6.07 -11.63 -6.99
C LEU A 205 6.00 -10.33 -7.81
N PHE A 206 5.96 -10.43 -9.14
CA PHE A 206 5.86 -9.26 -10.02
C PHE A 206 4.51 -8.54 -9.90
N ARG A 207 3.41 -9.28 -9.69
CA ARG A 207 2.11 -8.66 -9.37
C ARG A 207 2.13 -7.94 -8.03
N SER A 208 2.82 -8.48 -7.03
CA SER A 208 2.99 -7.85 -5.72
C SER A 208 3.78 -6.54 -5.82
N PHE A 209 4.91 -6.54 -6.55
CA PHE A 209 5.62 -5.30 -6.86
C PHE A 209 4.75 -4.30 -7.59
N ALA A 210 3.99 -4.74 -8.60
CA ALA A 210 3.10 -3.87 -9.33
C ALA A 210 1.97 -3.32 -8.44
N ALA A 211 1.50 -4.06 -7.44
CA ALA A 211 0.56 -3.55 -6.44
C ALA A 211 1.21 -2.50 -5.53
N LEU A 212 2.39 -2.79 -4.98
CA LEU A 212 3.12 -1.87 -4.10
C LEU A 212 3.47 -0.56 -4.81
N HIS A 213 3.96 -0.64 -6.05
CA HIS A 213 4.18 0.55 -6.84
C HIS A 213 2.83 1.16 -7.25
N LEU A 214 1.98 0.44 -7.98
CA LEU A 214 0.71 0.91 -8.56
C LEU A 214 -0.25 1.63 -7.60
N ARG A 215 -0.33 1.09 -6.37
CA ARG A 215 -1.57 1.16 -5.60
C ARG A 215 -1.34 1.59 -4.17
N ALA A 216 -0.13 1.42 -3.64
CA ALA A 216 0.18 1.87 -2.29
C ALA A 216 0.13 3.40 -2.22
N VAL A 217 -0.36 3.89 -1.09
CA VAL A 217 -0.50 5.32 -0.80
C VAL A 217 0.43 5.64 0.38
N PRO A 218 1.25 6.69 0.32
CA PRO A 218 2.04 7.10 1.46
C PRO A 218 1.12 7.63 2.57
N ILE A 219 1.40 7.24 3.81
CA ILE A 219 0.60 7.63 4.98
C ILE A 219 1.35 8.65 5.85
N GLU A 220 0.58 9.43 6.60
CA GLU A 220 1.10 10.46 7.51
C GLU A 220 1.75 9.84 8.75
N ALA A 221 2.68 10.58 9.38
CA ALA A 221 3.37 10.14 10.59
C ALA A 221 2.43 9.76 11.74
N SER A 222 1.28 10.43 11.84
CA SER A 222 0.20 10.11 12.80
C SER A 222 -0.34 8.69 12.63
N ALA A 223 -0.44 8.19 11.40
CA ALA A 223 -0.83 6.82 11.10
C ALA A 223 0.33 5.85 11.31
N ILE A 224 1.54 6.21 10.88
CA ILE A 224 2.76 5.40 11.05
C ILE A 224 2.95 5.03 12.52
N ARG A 225 2.74 5.99 13.43
CA ARG A 225 2.86 5.80 14.88
C ARG A 225 1.96 4.70 15.45
N LEU A 226 0.90 4.28 14.77
CA LEU A 226 0.07 3.15 15.21
C LEU A 226 0.58 1.79 14.76
N PHE A 227 1.42 1.74 13.73
CA PHE A 227 2.08 0.51 13.29
C PHE A 227 3.37 0.25 14.06
N ILE A 228 3.85 1.24 14.82
CA ILE A 228 5.06 1.18 15.66
C ILE A 228 4.85 0.53 17.05
N PRO A 229 3.73 0.67 17.80
CA PRO A 229 3.67 0.20 19.19
C PRO A 229 3.81 -1.33 19.27
N GLY A 230 4.74 -1.78 20.11
CA GLY A 230 5.17 -3.18 20.17
C GLY A 230 6.49 -3.45 19.43
N THR A 231 6.93 -2.55 18.54
CA THR A 231 8.25 -2.63 17.92
C THR A 231 9.28 -1.90 18.80
N ASN A 232 10.09 -2.64 19.55
CA ASN A 232 11.13 -2.07 20.43
C ASN A 232 12.38 -1.55 19.67
N PHE A 233 12.31 -1.50 18.33
CA PHE A 233 13.50 -1.49 17.46
C PHE A 233 13.81 -0.14 16.83
N PHE A 234 12.88 0.82 16.83
CA PHE A 234 13.04 2.04 16.03
C PHE A 234 13.66 3.20 16.83
N LYS A 235 14.91 3.56 16.48
CA LYS A 235 15.50 4.88 16.79
C LYS A 235 15.01 5.98 15.83
N THR A 236 14.38 5.58 14.73
CA THR A 236 13.86 6.46 13.68
C THR A 236 12.52 7.07 14.10
N LYS A 237 12.37 8.38 13.95
CA LYS A 237 11.09 9.06 14.23
C LYS A 237 10.11 8.79 13.10
N ALA A 238 8.83 8.60 13.43
CA ALA A 238 7.77 8.37 12.45
C ALA A 238 7.70 9.46 11.36
N ASP A 239 8.08 10.70 11.71
CA ASP A 239 8.11 11.85 10.80
C ASP A 239 9.19 11.73 9.69
N ASP A 240 10.18 10.87 9.89
CA ASP A 240 11.27 10.62 8.94
C ASP A 240 11.03 9.37 8.07
N MET A 241 10.00 8.57 8.38
CA MET A 241 9.70 7.31 7.71
C MET A 241 8.85 7.51 6.44
N PHE A 242 9.16 6.74 5.40
CA PHE A 242 8.32 6.59 4.22
C PHE A 242 7.67 5.21 4.22
N VAL A 243 6.34 5.17 4.39
CA VAL A 243 5.57 3.92 4.53
C VAL A 243 4.45 3.86 3.47
N PRO A 244 4.75 3.40 2.24
CA PRO A 244 3.72 3.06 1.27
C PRO A 244 2.79 2.00 1.87
N THR A 245 1.49 2.27 1.84
CA THR A 245 0.48 1.41 2.45
C THR A 245 -0.59 1.03 1.44
N LEU A 246 -0.83 -0.27 1.33
CA LEU A 246 -1.97 -0.83 0.59
C LEU A 246 -3.22 -0.71 1.47
N ILE A 247 -4.18 0.08 1.00
CA ILE A 247 -5.43 0.35 1.71
C ILE A 247 -6.56 -0.37 0.93
N PRO A 248 -7.22 -1.38 1.52
CA PRO A 248 -8.26 -2.15 0.83
C PRO A 248 -9.33 -1.28 0.17
N LEU A 249 -9.75 -1.69 -1.04
CA LEU A 249 -10.63 -0.95 -1.97
C LEU A 249 -10.02 0.33 -2.53
N VAL A 250 -9.30 1.11 -1.73
CA VAL A 250 -8.62 2.33 -2.17
C VAL A 250 -7.50 1.99 -3.17
N ASP A 251 -6.85 0.83 -3.02
CA ASP A 251 -5.86 0.29 -3.98
C ASP A 251 -6.41 0.08 -5.41
N ALA A 252 -7.73 0.05 -5.57
CA ALA A 252 -8.38 -0.02 -6.88
C ALA A 252 -8.58 1.36 -7.51
N VAL A 253 -8.32 2.47 -6.81
CA VAL A 253 -8.42 3.81 -7.39
C VAL A 253 -7.15 4.11 -8.19
N PRO A 254 -7.23 4.40 -9.50
CA PRO A 254 -6.06 4.78 -10.27
C PRO A 254 -5.37 6.04 -9.74
N GLN A 255 -4.04 6.03 -9.78
CA GLN A 255 -3.22 7.16 -9.32
C GLN A 255 -2.74 8.00 -10.51
N LEU A 256 -2.99 9.30 -10.49
CA LEU A 256 -2.62 10.23 -11.55
C LEU A 256 -1.51 11.20 -11.10
N GLU A 257 -0.42 11.28 -11.85
CA GLU A 257 0.71 12.18 -11.58
C GLU A 257 0.48 13.62 -12.11
N ASP A 258 -0.47 13.80 -13.02
CA ASP A 258 -0.77 15.08 -13.69
C ASP A 258 -1.56 16.06 -12.81
N GLY A 259 -1.92 15.63 -11.59
CA GLY A 259 -2.67 16.43 -10.63
C GLY A 259 -4.18 16.42 -10.84
N ASN A 260 -4.72 15.73 -11.87
CA ASN A 260 -6.16 15.68 -12.18
C ASN A 260 -6.94 14.67 -11.31
N HIS A 261 -6.56 14.55 -10.04
CA HIS A 261 -7.22 13.68 -9.06
C HIS A 261 -8.46 14.36 -8.47
N ASN A 262 -9.49 13.57 -8.21
CA ASN A 262 -10.75 14.04 -7.62
C ASN A 262 -11.01 13.47 -6.22
N THR A 263 -10.08 12.67 -5.69
CA THR A 263 -10.15 12.07 -4.36
C THR A 263 -8.86 12.22 -3.57
N VAL A 264 -8.96 12.15 -2.24
CA VAL A 264 -7.81 12.21 -1.32
C VAL A 264 -7.95 11.16 -0.22
N VAL A 265 -6.85 10.53 0.16
CA VAL A 265 -6.79 9.69 1.37
C VAL A 265 -6.43 10.57 2.55
N GLN A 266 -7.21 10.48 3.62
CA GLN A 266 -6.94 11.16 4.88
C GLN A 266 -7.02 10.18 6.03
N TYR A 267 -6.12 10.35 7.00
CA TYR A 267 -6.11 9.57 8.23
C TYR A 267 -6.80 10.32 9.37
N PHE A 268 -7.55 9.57 10.19
CA PHE A 268 -8.28 10.07 11.35
C PHE A 268 -7.85 9.26 12.59
N PRO A 269 -7.04 9.85 13.50
CA PRO A 269 -6.73 9.21 14.76
C PRO A 269 -8.00 9.13 15.63
N TYR A 270 -8.15 8.02 16.34
CA TYR A 270 -9.27 7.79 17.24
C TYR A 270 -8.76 7.60 18.67
N ASP A 271 -9.17 8.53 19.53
CA ASP A 271 -8.95 8.45 20.97
C ASP A 271 -10.21 7.91 21.63
N LYS A 272 -10.11 6.71 22.21
CA LYS A 272 -11.21 6.01 22.87
C LYS A 272 -11.81 6.79 24.05
N SER A 273 -11.04 7.69 24.66
CA SER A 273 -11.54 8.55 25.74
C SER A 273 -12.42 9.70 25.21
N ARG A 274 -12.42 9.95 23.89
CA ARG A 274 -13.09 11.07 23.23
C ARG A 274 -14.03 10.60 22.12
N THR A 275 -14.99 9.75 22.45
CA THR A 275 -16.01 9.21 21.51
C THR A 275 -16.74 10.31 20.73
N ASN A 276 -16.98 11.48 21.33
CA ASN A 276 -17.59 12.65 20.66
C ASN A 276 -16.81 13.11 19.42
N VAL A 277 -15.49 12.89 19.35
CA VAL A 277 -14.65 13.27 18.20
C VAL A 277 -14.96 12.37 17.00
N LEU A 278 -15.15 11.07 17.21
CA LEU A 278 -15.55 10.15 16.13
C LEU A 278 -16.93 10.52 15.58
N VAL A 279 -17.87 10.87 16.46
CA VAL A 279 -19.20 11.33 16.04
C VAL A 279 -19.09 12.56 15.15
N GLN A 280 -18.32 13.56 15.56
CA GLN A 280 -18.11 14.77 14.76
C GLN A 280 -17.44 14.45 13.42
N GLN A 281 -16.37 13.66 13.40
CA GLN A 281 -15.68 13.26 12.18
C GLN A 281 -16.63 12.53 11.21
N CYS A 282 -17.41 11.57 11.70
CA CYS A 282 -18.37 10.84 10.86
C CYS A 282 -19.49 11.75 10.32
N GLN A 283 -19.95 12.74 11.08
CA GLN A 283 -20.91 13.74 10.62
C GLN A 283 -20.32 14.63 9.51
N GLU A 284 -19.11 15.14 9.70
CA GLU A 284 -18.40 15.94 8.69
C GLU A 284 -18.15 15.16 7.39
N LEU A 285 -17.96 13.84 7.51
CA LEU A 285 -17.70 12.93 6.40
C LEU A 285 -18.98 12.33 5.79
N LEU A 286 -20.16 12.68 6.33
CA LEU A 286 -21.46 12.16 5.92
C LEU A 286 -21.54 10.62 5.96
N VAL A 287 -20.88 10.01 6.95
CA VAL A 287 -20.96 8.58 7.23
C VAL A 287 -22.28 8.29 7.95
N SER A 288 -22.97 7.21 7.57
CA SER A 288 -24.24 6.87 8.19
C SER A 288 -24.08 6.45 9.65
N GLU A 289 -25.14 6.61 10.44
CA GLU A 289 -25.15 6.25 11.86
C GLU A 289 -24.89 4.75 12.10
N GLU A 290 -25.40 3.89 11.22
CA GLU A 290 -25.16 2.43 11.29
C GLU A 290 -23.68 2.11 11.08
N GLU A 291 -23.05 2.71 10.07
CA GLU A 291 -21.64 2.49 9.75
C GLU A 291 -20.72 3.10 10.80
N ARG A 292 -21.09 4.26 11.35
CA ARG A 292 -20.40 4.88 12.48
C ARG A 292 -20.36 3.92 13.67
N ARG A 293 -21.50 3.33 14.05
CA ARG A 293 -21.57 2.36 15.16
C ARG A 293 -20.72 1.12 14.91
N ALA A 294 -20.72 0.61 13.68
CA ALA A 294 -19.88 -0.52 13.31
C ALA A 294 -18.38 -0.19 13.43
N MET A 295 -17.98 0.99 12.95
CA MET A 295 -16.59 1.46 13.07
C MET A 295 -16.20 1.72 14.53
N GLU A 296 -17.08 2.35 15.32
CA GLU A 296 -16.86 2.57 16.75
C GLU A 296 -16.69 1.26 17.51
N ALA A 297 -17.54 0.26 17.24
CA ALA A 297 -17.45 -1.06 17.85
C ALA A 297 -16.12 -1.76 17.50
N HIS A 298 -15.69 -1.70 16.24
CA HIS A 298 -14.41 -2.28 15.80
C HIS A 298 -13.22 -1.59 16.45
N LEU A 299 -13.15 -0.26 16.38
CA LEU A 299 -12.05 0.53 16.94
C LEU A 299 -11.97 0.40 18.47
N SER A 300 -13.09 0.17 19.14
CA SER A 300 -13.13 -0.03 20.60
C SER A 300 -12.58 -1.38 21.04
N GLN A 301 -12.59 -2.40 20.17
CA GLN A 301 -12.04 -3.73 20.44
C GLN A 301 -10.52 -3.80 20.27
N GLU A 302 -9.94 -2.90 19.47
CA GLU A 302 -8.48 -2.87 19.29
C GLU A 302 -7.78 -2.54 20.62
N ALA A 303 -6.57 -3.01 20.85
CA ALA A 303 -5.80 -2.65 22.04
C ALA A 303 -4.97 -1.38 21.76
N GLY A 304 -4.96 -0.42 22.70
CA GLY A 304 -4.17 0.81 22.57
C GLY A 304 -4.77 1.88 21.65
N ASP A 305 -3.89 2.74 21.12
CA ASP A 305 -4.26 3.80 20.18
C ASP A 305 -4.73 3.20 18.84
N CYS A 306 -5.78 3.77 18.26
CA CYS A 306 -6.35 3.29 17.00
C CYS A 306 -6.77 4.45 16.10
N GLY A 307 -7.21 4.11 14.89
CA GLY A 307 -7.59 5.09 13.88
C GLY A 307 -8.00 4.45 12.56
N TRP A 308 -8.38 5.29 11.61
CA TRP A 308 -8.97 4.85 10.35
C TRP A 308 -8.64 5.82 9.22
N PHE A 309 -8.69 5.30 7.99
CA PHE A 309 -8.50 6.04 6.76
C PHE A 309 -9.84 6.28 6.07
N ALA A 310 -9.98 7.45 5.47
CA ALA A 310 -11.07 7.76 4.56
C ALA A 310 -10.53 8.17 3.19
N LEU A 311 -11.04 7.56 2.13
CA LEU A 311 -11.00 8.15 0.79
C LEU A 311 -12.12 9.17 0.71
N ARG A 312 -11.80 10.43 0.40
CA ARG A 312 -12.77 11.54 0.37
C ARG A 312 -12.85 12.16 -1.02
N ALA A 313 -14.02 12.67 -1.39
CA ALA A 313 -14.18 13.48 -2.59
C ALA A 313 -13.59 14.89 -2.37
N LEU A 314 -12.76 15.38 -3.30
CA LEU A 314 -12.21 16.74 -3.26
C LEU A 314 -13.16 17.77 -3.88
N CYS A 315 -13.91 17.34 -4.88
CA CYS A 315 -14.90 18.11 -5.62
C CYS A 315 -16.19 17.29 -5.74
N PRO A 316 -17.27 17.86 -6.30
CA PRO A 316 -18.43 17.06 -6.68
C PRO A 316 -18.01 15.98 -7.69
N ILE A 317 -18.55 14.76 -7.53
CA ILE A 317 -18.32 13.62 -8.44
C ILE A 317 -19.68 13.07 -8.83
N GLU A 318 -19.97 12.97 -10.13
CA GLU A 318 -21.27 12.51 -10.62
C GLU A 318 -21.36 10.98 -10.68
N ASP A 319 -22.58 10.43 -10.75
CA ASP A 319 -22.76 8.98 -10.92
C ASP A 319 -22.11 8.50 -12.24
N GLY A 320 -21.30 7.45 -12.14
CA GLY A 320 -20.56 6.88 -13.26
C GLY A 320 -19.17 7.48 -13.49
N ASP A 321 -18.82 8.59 -12.82
CA ASP A 321 -17.48 9.17 -12.92
C ASP A 321 -16.42 8.25 -12.32
N HIS A 322 -15.23 8.24 -12.92
CA HIS A 322 -14.09 7.51 -12.37
C HIS A 322 -13.50 8.25 -11.17
N LEU A 323 -13.05 7.47 -10.20
CA LEU A 323 -12.29 8.00 -9.07
C LEU A 323 -10.81 8.00 -9.42
N TYR A 324 -10.12 9.06 -9.01
CA TYR A 324 -8.68 9.23 -9.21
C TYR A 324 -8.03 9.75 -7.95
N LEU A 325 -6.92 9.11 -7.58
CA LEU A 325 -6.05 9.54 -6.51
C LEU A 325 -4.85 10.29 -7.06
N ARG A 326 -4.26 11.13 -6.22
CA ARG A 326 -2.98 11.74 -6.54
C ARG A 326 -1.90 10.66 -6.55
N GLY A 327 -1.25 10.47 -7.69
CA GLY A 327 0.02 9.76 -7.76
C GLY A 327 1.10 10.59 -7.09
N VAL A 328 1.78 10.00 -6.12
CA VAL A 328 2.95 10.63 -5.51
C VAL A 328 4.18 10.19 -6.32
N PRO A 329 5.04 11.13 -6.75
CA PRO A 329 6.30 10.77 -7.38
C PRO A 329 7.08 9.84 -6.45
N LYS A 330 7.31 8.60 -6.89
CA LYS A 330 7.87 7.54 -6.05
C LYS A 330 9.35 7.64 -5.79
N LEU A 331 10.03 8.59 -6.45
CA LEU A 331 11.40 8.92 -6.09
C LEU A 331 11.34 9.73 -4.79
N GLY A 332 11.23 9.03 -3.67
CA GLY A 332 11.59 9.61 -2.39
C GLY A 332 13.03 10.12 -2.45
N ASP A 333 13.41 10.94 -1.47
CA ASP A 333 14.83 11.13 -1.23
C ASP A 333 15.45 9.74 -0.96
N ALA A 334 16.48 9.35 -1.72
CA ALA A 334 17.15 8.07 -1.54
C ALA A 334 17.62 7.86 -0.08
N ALA A 335 17.85 8.96 0.66
CA ALA A 335 18.12 8.93 2.08
C ALA A 335 16.94 8.40 2.93
N LYS A 336 15.68 8.71 2.56
CA LYS A 336 14.47 8.24 3.24
C LYS A 336 14.17 6.78 2.92
N GLU A 337 14.37 6.35 1.68
CA GLU A 337 14.25 4.94 1.29
C GLU A 337 15.35 4.09 1.95
N SER A 338 16.59 4.59 2.00
CA SER A 338 17.71 3.95 2.72
C SER A 338 17.43 3.82 4.22
N MET A 339 16.69 4.76 4.82
CA MET A 339 16.30 4.67 6.22
C MET A 339 15.36 3.48 6.46
N THR A 340 14.39 3.23 5.57
CA THR A 340 13.52 2.05 5.65
C THR A 340 14.31 0.75 5.54
N VAL A 341 15.33 0.69 4.67
CA VAL A 341 16.25 -0.46 4.56
C VAL A 341 17.03 -0.69 5.85
N LYS A 342 17.66 0.36 6.39
CA LYS A 342 18.40 0.29 7.67
C LYS A 342 17.52 -0.17 8.82
N VAL A 343 16.25 0.22 8.80
CA VAL A 343 15.27 -0.21 9.80
C VAL A 343 15.03 -1.72 9.73
N MET A 344 14.88 -2.29 8.53
CA MET A 344 14.72 -3.74 8.37
C MET A 344 16.00 -4.52 8.66
N GLU A 345 17.15 -3.96 8.32
CA GLU A 345 18.45 -4.55 8.66
C GLU A 345 18.70 -4.58 10.16
N ALA A 346 18.39 -3.47 10.86
CA ALA A 346 18.42 -3.42 12.31
C ALA A 346 17.47 -4.46 12.94
N ASN A 347 16.27 -4.64 12.36
CA ASN A 347 15.33 -5.66 12.84
C ASN A 347 15.89 -7.08 12.71
N ARG A 348 16.59 -7.41 11.60
CA ARG A 348 17.25 -8.71 11.47
C ARG A 348 18.33 -8.88 12.53
N LEU A 349 19.23 -7.90 12.66
CA LEU A 349 20.41 -7.99 13.54
C LEU A 349 20.04 -8.13 15.02
N MET A 350 18.92 -7.54 15.45
CA MET A 350 18.47 -7.58 16.85
C MET A 350 17.72 -8.87 17.22
N ASN A 351 17.44 -9.75 16.25
CA ASN A 351 16.72 -11.02 16.46
C ASN A 351 17.61 -12.27 16.30
N VAL A 352 18.94 -12.11 16.21
CA VAL A 352 19.91 -13.23 16.09
C VAL A 352 20.52 -13.63 17.45
N ASP A 353 19.92 -13.24 18.57
CA ASP A 353 20.34 -13.68 19.93
C ASP A 353 19.45 -14.80 20.49
#